data_AF-A0A067GKI2-F1
#
_entry.id   AF-A0A067GKI2-F1
#
_cell.length_a   1.000
_cell.length_b   1.000
_cell.length_c   1.000
_cell.angle_alpha   90.00
_cell.angle_beta   90.00
_cell.angle_gamma   90.00
#
_symmetry.space_group_name_H-M   'P 1'
#
loop_
_entity.id
_entity.type
_entity.pdbx_description
1 polymer ?
#
loop_
_entity_poly.entity_id
_entity_poly.type
_entity_poly.pdbx_seq_one_letter_code
_entity_poly.pdbx_strand_id
1 'polypeptide(L)'
;MACGALSLTIPLWSHLTSKFDSKRERAFKHQPTTLGIACSNSSPDLPATTEKLQNDASVTGGAYDFGRATKSLTQKLISYPKKVTLVRHGLSSWNDEGRVQGSSNLSVLTEAGVRQAERCRKALRNIYFDQCFSSPICRAKSTAEILWQGRDEPLAFIDSLKEAHLFFLEGMKNVDARQKYPNEYTTWREDPANFNVNGVYPVRNLWGTAREAWKEILLTPV
;
A
#
# COMPACT_ATOMS: atom_id res chain seq x y z
N MET A 1 13.43 14.44 -6.00
CA MET A 1 14.15 14.09 -7.24
C MET A 1 15.38 13.30 -6.85
N ALA A 2 15.54 12.08 -7.37
CA ALA A 2 16.79 11.39 -7.72
C ALA A 2 16.42 9.95 -8.13
N CYS A 3 17.00 9.50 -9.24
CA CYS A 3 16.77 8.23 -9.91
C CYS A 3 18.02 7.38 -9.71
N GLY A 4 17.89 6.11 -9.32
CA GLY A 4 19.02 5.20 -9.20
C GLY A 4 18.58 3.79 -9.57
N ALA A 5 19.11 3.28 -10.68
CA ALA A 5 18.97 1.89 -11.11
C ALA A 5 20.28 1.17 -10.78
N LEU A 6 20.22 0.05 -10.06
CA LEU A 6 21.33 -0.90 -9.96
C LEU A 6 20.96 -2.17 -10.74
N SER A 7 21.79 -2.49 -11.71
CA SER A 7 21.82 -3.75 -12.45
C SER A 7 22.81 -4.69 -11.76
N LEU A 8 22.43 -5.95 -11.55
CA LEU A 8 23.35 -7.00 -11.13
C LEU A 8 23.20 -8.20 -12.08
N THR A 9 24.23 -8.40 -12.90
CA THR A 9 24.47 -9.56 -13.74
C THR A 9 24.89 -10.76 -12.89
N ILE A 10 24.26 -11.91 -13.10
CA ILE A 10 24.70 -13.22 -12.57
C ILE A 10 25.48 -13.94 -13.68
N PRO A 11 26.69 -14.47 -13.44
CA PRO A 11 27.33 -15.35 -14.40
C PRO A 11 26.75 -16.77 -14.33
N LEU A 12 26.32 -17.28 -15.48
CA LEU A 12 26.07 -18.70 -15.75
C LEU A 12 27.35 -19.50 -15.54
N TRP A 13 27.33 -20.55 -14.70
CA TRP A 13 28.28 -21.67 -14.83
C TRP A 13 27.53 -22.99 -15.03
N SER A 14 27.99 -23.68 -16.07
CA SER A 14 27.48 -24.90 -16.68
C SER A 14 27.91 -26.18 -15.95
N HIS A 15 27.17 -27.26 -16.26
CA HIS A 15 27.38 -28.67 -15.93
C HIS A 15 28.83 -29.16 -15.78
N LEU A 16 29.03 -30.10 -14.84
CA LEU A 16 29.86 -31.30 -15.04
C LEU A 16 29.43 -32.42 -14.06
N THR A 17 29.41 -33.64 -14.58
CA THR A 17 28.89 -34.88 -14.00
C THR A 17 29.96 -35.74 -13.31
N SER A 18 29.51 -36.55 -12.33
CA SER A 18 29.97 -37.92 -11.99
C SER A 18 31.29 -38.14 -11.23
N LYS A 19 31.23 -38.63 -9.98
CA LYS A 19 31.42 -40.05 -9.59
C LYS A 19 31.39 -40.22 -8.06
N PHE A 20 30.98 -41.42 -7.66
CA PHE A 20 30.89 -42.03 -6.32
C PHE A 20 32.06 -41.73 -5.35
N ASP A 21 31.76 -41.54 -4.06
CA ASP A 21 32.26 -42.44 -3.00
C ASP A 21 31.48 -42.34 -1.68
N SER A 22 31.59 -43.42 -0.89
CA SER A 22 30.82 -43.82 0.27
C SER A 22 31.29 -43.22 1.61
N LYS A 23 30.39 -43.30 2.61
CA LYS A 23 30.59 -43.19 4.07
C LYS A 23 30.89 -41.80 4.67
N ARG A 24 29.87 -41.19 5.27
CA ARG A 24 29.89 -40.73 6.67
C ARG A 24 28.50 -40.24 7.12
N GLU A 25 27.93 -40.92 8.13
CA GLU A 25 26.82 -40.40 8.91
C GLU A 25 27.28 -39.17 9.72
N ARG A 26 26.56 -38.06 9.57
CA ARG A 26 26.50 -36.99 10.58
C ARG A 26 25.08 -36.45 10.65
N ALA A 27 24.51 -36.57 11.84
CA ALA A 27 23.21 -36.02 12.20
C ALA A 27 23.19 -34.50 11.97
N PHE A 28 22.34 -34.02 11.06
CA PHE A 28 22.04 -32.60 10.89
C PHE A 28 20.88 -32.24 11.81
N LYS A 29 21.16 -31.40 12.81
CA LYS A 29 20.15 -30.71 13.61
C LYS A 29 19.46 -29.68 12.72
N HIS A 30 18.15 -29.81 12.52
CA HIS A 30 17.34 -28.75 11.92
C HIS A 30 17.29 -27.53 12.85
N GLN A 31 17.90 -26.43 12.43
CA GLN A 31 17.59 -25.10 12.94
C GLN A 31 16.54 -24.46 12.01
N PRO A 32 15.46 -23.86 12.53
CA PRO A 32 14.51 -23.14 11.70
C PRO A 32 15.18 -21.85 11.20
N THR A 33 15.23 -21.69 9.88
CA THR A 33 15.66 -20.46 9.22
C THR A 33 14.60 -19.38 9.40
N THR A 34 14.89 -18.40 10.24
CA THR A 34 14.12 -17.16 10.34
C THR A 34 14.34 -16.35 9.05
N LEU A 35 13.32 -16.21 8.21
CA LEU A 35 13.33 -15.28 7.07
C LEU A 35 13.28 -13.84 7.61
N GLY A 36 14.45 -13.21 7.70
CA GLY A 36 14.57 -11.79 8.01
C GLY A 36 14.16 -10.92 6.83
N ILE A 37 13.28 -9.95 7.06
CA ILE A 37 13.03 -8.84 6.13
C ILE A 37 14.30 -7.98 6.11
N ALA A 38 15.03 -8.01 5.01
CA ALA A 38 16.20 -7.15 4.81
C ALA A 38 15.80 -5.92 3.98
N CYS A 39 15.75 -4.76 4.62
CA CYS A 39 15.76 -3.48 3.93
C CYS A 39 17.23 -3.10 3.68
N SER A 40 17.68 -3.13 2.43
CA SER A 40 19.04 -2.72 2.06
C SER A 40 19.17 -1.20 2.09
N ASN A 41 19.82 -0.66 3.12
CA ASN A 41 20.46 0.64 3.07
C ASN A 41 21.93 0.41 2.74
N SER A 42 22.35 0.74 1.52
CA SER A 42 23.76 0.76 1.14
C SER A 42 24.28 2.19 1.11
N SER A 43 25.21 2.53 1.99
CA SER A 43 26.34 3.44 1.73
C SER A 43 27.38 3.37 2.86
N PRO A 44 28.67 3.68 2.58
CA PRO A 44 29.83 3.07 3.24
C PRO A 44 30.29 3.80 4.50
N ASP A 45 31.09 3.07 5.29
CA ASP A 45 31.69 3.41 6.58
C ASP A 45 32.39 4.77 6.64
N LEU A 46 32.06 5.59 7.67
CA LEU A 46 32.93 6.54 8.38
C LEU A 46 32.32 6.86 9.78
N PRO A 47 33.13 7.18 10.81
CA PRO A 47 32.78 6.99 12.22
C PRO A 47 31.92 8.11 12.83
N ALA A 48 31.23 7.72 13.90
CA ALA A 48 30.15 8.41 14.59
C ALA A 48 30.49 9.80 15.14
N THR A 49 29.63 10.77 14.83
CA THR A 49 29.29 11.89 15.72
C THR A 49 27.77 11.95 15.84
N THR A 50 27.29 11.77 17.07
CA THR A 50 25.89 11.75 17.46
C THR A 50 25.29 13.15 17.38
N GLU A 51 24.63 13.49 16.27
CA GLU A 51 23.63 14.55 16.23
C GLU A 51 22.26 13.94 15.96
N LYS A 52 21.39 14.03 16.98
CA LYS A 52 19.96 13.72 16.84
C LYS A 52 19.33 14.76 15.91
N LEU A 53 19.17 14.42 14.63
CA LEU A 53 18.33 15.21 13.73
C LEU A 53 16.86 14.83 14.01
N GLN A 54 16.14 15.71 14.72
CA GLN A 54 14.68 15.65 14.82
C GLN A 54 14.07 15.91 13.44
N ASN A 55 13.44 14.90 12.87
CA ASN A 55 12.71 15.02 11.61
C ASN A 55 11.23 15.21 11.91
N ASP A 56 10.78 16.48 12.00
CA ASP A 56 9.39 16.89 12.23
C ASP A 56 8.50 16.74 10.97
N ALA A 57 8.63 15.62 10.27
CA ALA A 57 7.66 15.25 9.23
C ALA A 57 6.52 14.46 9.88
N SER A 58 5.38 15.12 10.10
CA SER A 58 4.12 14.49 10.48
C SER A 58 3.68 13.52 9.38
N VAL A 59 4.07 12.25 9.51
CA VAL A 59 3.52 11.16 8.73
C VAL A 59 2.14 10.84 9.32
N THR A 60 1.07 11.23 8.63
CA THR A 60 -0.30 10.84 9.00
C THR A 60 -0.49 9.36 8.70
N GLY A 61 -0.10 8.50 9.63
CA GLY A 61 -0.19 7.06 9.51
C GLY A 61 0.74 6.41 10.53
N GLY A 62 0.28 6.32 11.78
CA GLY A 62 0.99 5.53 12.79
C GLY A 62 1.14 4.10 12.29
N ALA A 63 2.38 3.61 12.22
CA ALA A 63 2.65 2.21 12.03
C ALA A 63 2.18 1.47 13.28
N TYR A 64 1.07 0.73 13.18
CA TYR A 64 0.65 -0.18 14.24
C TYR A 64 1.65 -1.34 14.30
N ASP A 65 2.12 -1.65 15.51
CA ASP A 65 2.96 -2.82 15.76
C ASP A 65 2.19 -4.11 15.38
N PHE A 66 2.66 -4.82 14.36
CA PHE A 66 2.01 -6.01 13.79
C PHE A 66 2.26 -7.26 14.67
N GLY A 67 1.95 -7.19 15.97
CA GLY A 67 2.09 -8.31 16.90
C GLY A 67 0.90 -9.27 16.96
N ARG A 68 -0.19 -9.03 16.20
CA ARG A 68 -1.47 -9.77 16.34
C ARG A 68 -2.15 -10.18 15.03
N ALA A 69 -1.42 -10.35 13.94
CA ALA A 69 -1.99 -10.93 12.73
C ALA A 69 -2.09 -12.47 12.84
N THR A 70 -2.93 -12.99 13.75
CA THR A 70 -3.10 -14.45 13.94
C THR A 70 -4.53 -14.94 13.68
N LYS A 71 -5.49 -14.05 13.43
CA LYS A 71 -6.86 -14.45 13.09
C LYS A 71 -7.04 -14.38 11.58
N SER A 72 -7.21 -15.54 10.95
CA SER A 72 -7.54 -15.62 9.53
C SER A 72 -8.79 -14.78 9.22
N LEU A 73 -8.72 -13.96 8.17
CA LEU A 73 -9.86 -13.17 7.70
C LEU A 73 -10.95 -14.06 7.09
N THR A 74 -10.59 -15.28 6.67
CA THR A 74 -11.47 -16.26 6.04
C THR A 74 -11.29 -17.63 6.67
N GLN A 75 -12.38 -18.40 6.79
CA GLN A 75 -12.29 -19.84 7.07
C GLN A 75 -11.92 -20.65 5.81
N LYS A 76 -12.03 -20.02 4.63
CA LYS A 76 -11.62 -20.58 3.35
C LYS A 76 -10.11 -20.41 3.18
N LEU A 77 -9.41 -21.51 2.94
CA LEU A 77 -8.00 -21.50 2.62
C LEU A 77 -7.80 -20.90 1.21
N ILE A 78 -6.80 -20.03 1.07
CA ILE A 78 -6.31 -19.63 -0.25
C ILE A 78 -5.56 -20.83 -0.85
N SER A 79 -5.79 -21.11 -2.13
CA SER A 79 -5.23 -22.29 -2.80
C SER A 79 -3.71 -22.21 -3.01
N TYR A 80 -3.17 -20.99 -3.13
CA TYR A 80 -1.74 -20.72 -3.29
C TYR A 80 -1.41 -19.32 -2.75
N PRO A 81 -0.13 -19.03 -2.42
CA PRO A 81 0.29 -17.71 -1.98
C PRO A 81 0.02 -16.64 -3.05
N LYS A 82 -0.58 -15.52 -2.65
CA LYS A 82 -0.82 -14.35 -3.52
C LYS A 82 0.17 -13.24 -3.19
N LYS A 83 0.68 -12.57 -4.21
CA LYS A 83 1.47 -11.34 -4.09
C LYS A 83 0.58 -10.16 -4.45
N VAL A 84 0.48 -9.19 -3.56
CA VAL A 84 -0.37 -8.00 -3.77
C VAL A 84 0.51 -6.74 -3.77
N THR A 85 0.31 -5.89 -4.78
CA THR A 85 0.96 -4.58 -4.88
C THR A 85 -0.09 -3.51 -4.61
N LEU A 86 0.12 -2.68 -3.59
CA LEU A 86 -0.78 -1.60 -3.23
C LEU A 86 -0.28 -0.29 -3.82
N VAL A 87 -1.16 0.45 -4.49
CA VAL A 87 -0.87 1.76 -5.07
C VAL A 87 -1.91 2.76 -4.57
N ARG A 88 -1.44 3.88 -4.01
CA ARG A 88 -2.30 5.02 -3.70
C ARG A 88 -2.57 5.82 -4.99
N HIS A 89 -3.77 6.39 -5.11
CA HIS A 89 -4.08 7.32 -6.18
C HIS A 89 -3.05 8.47 -6.29
N GLY A 90 -2.85 8.99 -7.50
CA GLY A 90 -1.98 10.15 -7.74
C GLY A 90 -2.50 11.43 -7.05
N LEU A 91 -1.67 12.47 -7.04
CA LEU A 91 -2.02 13.78 -6.47
C LEU A 91 -3.32 14.33 -7.07
N SER A 92 -4.31 14.60 -6.22
CA SER A 92 -5.62 15.10 -6.63
C SER A 92 -5.79 16.61 -6.40
N SER A 93 -6.80 17.22 -7.03
CA SER A 93 -7.15 18.64 -6.84
C SER A 93 -7.34 18.97 -5.36
N TRP A 94 -8.03 18.11 -4.61
CA TRP A 94 -8.25 18.32 -3.18
C TRP A 94 -7.01 18.05 -2.33
N ASN A 95 -6.04 17.26 -2.80
CA ASN A 95 -4.73 17.22 -2.13
C ASN A 95 -4.04 18.59 -2.25
N ASP A 96 -4.00 19.14 -3.47
CA ASP A 96 -3.32 20.39 -3.79
C ASP A 96 -3.96 21.60 -3.08
N GLU A 97 -5.29 21.62 -3.03
CA GLU A 97 -6.07 22.64 -2.33
C GLU A 97 -6.09 22.47 -0.80
N GLY A 98 -5.51 21.37 -0.28
CA GLY A 98 -5.52 21.06 1.14
C GLY A 98 -6.93 20.86 1.69
N ARG A 99 -7.78 20.11 0.98
CA ARG A 99 -9.15 19.76 1.39
C ARG A 99 -9.26 18.35 1.98
N VAL A 100 -10.25 18.15 2.84
CA VAL A 100 -10.64 16.83 3.33
C VAL A 100 -11.31 16.06 2.19
N GLN A 101 -10.88 14.81 1.95
CA GLN A 101 -11.32 14.03 0.78
C GLN A 101 -12.47 13.08 1.07
N GLY A 102 -12.21 12.07 1.90
CA GLY A 102 -13.12 10.97 2.10
C GLY A 102 -13.53 10.29 0.79
N SER A 103 -14.77 9.81 0.74
CA SER A 103 -15.36 9.05 -0.35
C SER A 103 -15.87 9.90 -1.52
N SER A 104 -15.76 11.23 -1.43
CA SER A 104 -16.28 12.15 -2.46
C SER A 104 -15.69 11.88 -3.84
N ASN A 105 -16.56 11.96 -4.84
CA ASN A 105 -16.21 11.78 -6.24
C ASN A 105 -15.81 13.08 -6.96
N LEU A 106 -15.78 14.21 -6.25
CA LEU A 106 -15.47 15.53 -6.83
C LEU A 106 -13.96 15.79 -6.97
N SER A 107 -13.13 15.02 -6.23
CA SER A 107 -11.67 15.14 -6.31
C SER A 107 -11.12 14.35 -7.50
N VAL A 108 -10.44 15.04 -8.41
CA VAL A 108 -9.87 14.50 -9.66
C VAL A 108 -8.35 14.60 -9.63
N LEU A 109 -7.64 13.86 -10.50
CA LEU A 109 -6.19 13.98 -10.59
C LEU A 109 -5.77 15.38 -11.09
N THR A 110 -4.71 15.92 -10.49
CA THR A 110 -3.97 17.04 -11.07
C THR A 110 -3.11 16.56 -12.22
N GLU A 111 -2.58 17.48 -13.04
CA GLU A 111 -1.60 17.13 -14.07
C GLU A 111 -0.34 16.46 -13.46
N ALA A 112 0.09 16.89 -12.28
CA ALA A 112 1.16 16.24 -11.54
C ALA A 112 0.77 14.82 -11.09
N GLY A 113 -0.48 14.61 -10.67
CA GLY A 113 -1.02 13.29 -10.32
C GLY A 113 -1.08 12.34 -11.52
N VAL A 114 -1.44 12.84 -12.70
CA VAL A 114 -1.38 12.09 -13.96
C VAL A 114 0.07 11.66 -14.27
N ARG A 115 1.02 12.59 -14.15
CA ARG A 115 2.45 12.26 -14.33
C ARG A 115 2.95 11.25 -13.30
N GLN A 116 2.45 11.28 -12.06
CA GLN A 116 2.78 10.27 -11.04
C GLN A 116 2.25 8.89 -11.43
N ALA A 117 1.00 8.81 -11.89
CA ALA A 117 0.41 7.56 -12.37
C ALA A 117 1.21 6.98 -13.55
N GLU A 118 1.58 7.80 -14.53
CA GLU A 118 2.42 7.36 -15.66
C GLU A 118 3.80 6.86 -15.25
N ARG A 119 4.44 7.51 -14.26
CA ARG A 119 5.73 7.04 -13.72
C ARG A 119 5.57 5.70 -13.00
N CYS A 120 4.48 5.53 -12.25
CA CYS A 120 4.17 4.27 -11.58
C CYS A 120 3.93 3.16 -12.61
N ARG A 121 3.15 3.40 -13.67
CA ARG A 121 2.97 2.48 -14.79
C ARG A 121 4.30 2.01 -15.38
N LYS A 122 5.20 2.95 -15.67
CA LYS A 122 6.54 2.64 -16.20
C LYS A 122 7.36 1.78 -15.24
N ALA A 123 7.28 2.04 -13.93
CA ALA A 123 7.98 1.25 -12.92
C ALA A 123 7.42 -0.18 -12.82
N LEU A 124 6.11 -0.36 -13.01
CA LEU A 124 5.43 -1.65 -12.91
C LEU A 124 5.41 -2.45 -14.23
N ARG A 125 5.96 -1.91 -15.32
CA ARG A 125 5.83 -2.49 -16.68
C ARG A 125 6.34 -3.94 -16.82
N ASN A 126 7.38 -4.31 -16.07
CA ASN A 126 8.00 -5.63 -16.13
C ASN A 126 7.45 -6.59 -15.07
N ILE A 127 6.43 -6.17 -14.32
CA ILE A 127 5.73 -7.02 -13.37
C ILE A 127 4.48 -7.53 -14.06
N TYR A 128 4.35 -8.85 -14.09
CA TYR A 128 3.13 -9.52 -14.50
C TYR A 128 2.10 -9.45 -13.38
N PHE A 129 0.88 -9.10 -13.74
CA PHE A 129 -0.26 -9.02 -12.83
C PHE A 129 -1.40 -9.75 -13.48
N ASP A 130 -2.04 -10.63 -12.74
CA ASP A 130 -3.20 -11.35 -13.25
C ASP A 130 -4.47 -10.49 -13.25
N GLN A 131 -4.53 -9.47 -12.39
CA GLN A 131 -5.68 -8.59 -12.24
C GLN A 131 -5.33 -7.28 -11.54
N CYS A 132 -6.09 -6.22 -11.84
CA CYS A 132 -6.10 -4.97 -11.09
C CYS A 132 -7.46 -4.75 -10.41
N PHE A 133 -7.43 -4.29 -9.17
CA PHE A 133 -8.60 -3.81 -8.45
C PHE A 133 -8.41 -2.35 -8.09
N SER A 134 -9.45 -1.54 -8.24
CA SER A 134 -9.42 -0.13 -7.86
C SER A 134 -10.71 0.33 -7.22
N SER A 135 -10.61 1.38 -6.41
CA SER A 135 -11.77 2.13 -5.97
C SER A 135 -12.41 2.84 -7.18
N PRO A 136 -13.76 2.89 -7.29
CA PRO A 136 -14.41 3.59 -8.40
C PRO A 136 -14.39 5.12 -8.27
N ILE A 137 -13.88 5.68 -7.16
CA ILE A 137 -13.78 7.14 -6.98
C ILE A 137 -12.82 7.75 -8.00
N CYS A 138 -13.18 8.90 -8.60
CA CYS A 138 -12.55 9.50 -9.77
C CYS A 138 -11.02 9.49 -9.73
N ARG A 139 -10.39 10.03 -8.68
CA ARG A 139 -8.92 10.05 -8.56
C ARG A 139 -8.26 8.66 -8.56
N ALA A 140 -8.87 7.68 -7.90
CA ALA A 140 -8.36 6.31 -7.87
C ALA A 140 -8.64 5.57 -9.18
N LYS A 141 -9.84 5.76 -9.73
CA LYS A 141 -10.24 5.26 -11.04
C LYS A 141 -9.28 5.72 -12.14
N SER A 142 -9.08 7.03 -12.28
CA SER A 142 -8.16 7.59 -13.30
C SER A 142 -6.72 7.13 -13.09
N THR A 143 -6.27 6.98 -11.84
CA THR A 143 -4.93 6.42 -11.56
C THR A 143 -4.84 4.98 -12.08
N ALA A 144 -5.80 4.13 -11.75
CA ALA A 144 -5.80 2.74 -12.17
C ALA A 144 -5.92 2.58 -13.68
N GLU A 145 -6.80 3.36 -14.32
CA GLU A 145 -6.93 3.39 -15.79
C GLU A 145 -5.61 3.73 -16.47
N ILE A 146 -4.88 4.75 -15.99
CA ILE A 146 -3.54 5.08 -16.49
C ILE A 146 -2.60 3.90 -16.28
N LEU A 147 -2.49 3.37 -15.06
CA LEU A 147 -1.60 2.26 -14.71
C LEU A 147 -1.83 1.00 -15.57
N TRP A 148 -3.08 0.79 -15.99
CA TRP A 148 -3.51 -0.41 -16.68
C TRP A 148 -3.50 -0.31 -18.21
N GLN A 149 -3.11 0.84 -18.76
CA GLN A 149 -2.96 1.00 -20.20
C GLN A 149 -1.94 0.02 -20.78
N GLY A 150 -2.36 -0.73 -21.80
CA GLY A 150 -1.54 -1.71 -22.50
C GLY A 150 -1.44 -3.06 -21.79
N ARG A 151 -2.35 -3.35 -20.87
CA ARG A 151 -2.53 -4.66 -20.23
C ARG A 151 -3.86 -5.27 -20.68
N ASP A 152 -3.84 -6.57 -20.93
CA ASP A 152 -5.02 -7.31 -21.37
C ASP A 152 -5.79 -7.92 -20.19
N GLU A 153 -5.12 -8.03 -19.03
CA GLU A 153 -5.70 -8.57 -17.82
C GLU A 153 -6.84 -7.67 -17.28
N PRO A 154 -7.76 -8.17 -16.44
CA PRO A 154 -8.92 -7.37 -16.03
C PRO A 154 -8.57 -6.22 -15.08
N LEU A 155 -9.20 -5.07 -15.29
CA LEU A 155 -9.31 -3.97 -14.31
C LEU A 155 -10.72 -3.93 -13.74
N ALA A 156 -10.86 -4.31 -12.47
CA ALA A 156 -12.13 -4.32 -11.76
C ALA A 156 -12.25 -3.14 -10.79
N PHE A 157 -13.41 -2.49 -10.78
CA PHE A 157 -13.73 -1.45 -9.80
C PHE A 157 -14.62 -2.02 -8.70
N ILE A 158 -14.17 -1.94 -7.46
CA ILE A 158 -14.88 -2.51 -6.32
C ILE A 158 -15.17 -1.44 -5.26
N ASP A 159 -16.43 -1.36 -4.84
CA ASP A 159 -16.92 -0.34 -3.90
C ASP A 159 -16.28 -0.45 -2.51
N SER A 160 -15.86 -1.66 -2.14
CA SER A 160 -15.18 -1.97 -0.88
C SER A 160 -13.80 -1.31 -0.73
N LEU A 161 -13.21 -0.81 -1.82
CA LEU A 161 -11.96 -0.02 -1.83
C LEU A 161 -12.18 1.50 -1.71
N LYS A 162 -13.42 1.99 -1.58
CA LYS A 162 -13.68 3.43 -1.32
C LYS A 162 -13.05 3.87 0.00
N GLU A 163 -12.53 5.09 0.02
CA GLU A 163 -12.09 5.77 1.24
C GLU A 163 -13.27 5.98 2.20
N ALA A 164 -13.00 6.28 3.47
CA ALA A 164 -14.05 6.55 4.45
C ALA A 164 -14.95 7.73 4.02
N HIS A 165 -16.26 7.60 4.21
CA HIS A 165 -17.20 8.70 4.04
C HIS A 165 -17.10 9.68 5.22
N LEU A 166 -16.62 10.90 4.97
CA LEU A 166 -16.34 11.89 6.02
C LEU A 166 -17.42 12.98 6.14
N PHE A 167 -18.61 12.73 5.58
CA PHE A 167 -19.80 13.57 5.70
C PHE A 167 -19.53 15.05 5.35
N PHE A 168 -19.96 15.97 6.21
CA PHE A 168 -19.86 17.41 6.01
C PHE A 168 -18.43 17.95 5.97
N LEU A 169 -17.42 17.14 6.36
CA LEU A 169 -16.02 17.54 6.22
C LEU A 169 -15.54 17.44 4.78
N GLU A 170 -16.08 16.51 3.97
CA GLU A 170 -15.63 16.31 2.59
C GLU A 170 -15.74 17.61 1.78
N GLY A 171 -14.63 17.97 1.12
CA GLY A 171 -14.54 19.17 0.29
C GLY A 171 -14.25 20.45 1.08
N MET A 172 -14.32 20.46 2.41
CA MET A 172 -13.85 21.62 3.18
C MET A 172 -12.33 21.73 3.12
N LYS A 173 -11.78 22.95 3.03
CA LYS A 173 -10.35 23.13 3.31
C LYS A 173 -10.08 22.75 4.75
N ASN A 174 -8.92 22.15 5.00
CA ASN A 174 -8.55 21.71 6.35
C ASN A 174 -8.60 22.87 7.36
N VAL A 175 -8.25 24.09 6.95
CA VAL A 175 -8.33 25.30 7.78
C VAL A 175 -9.78 25.64 8.15
N ASP A 176 -10.69 25.59 7.19
CA ASP A 176 -12.11 25.91 7.40
C ASP A 176 -12.79 24.84 8.26
N ALA A 177 -12.46 23.57 8.00
CA ALA A 177 -12.98 22.44 8.76
C ALA A 177 -12.54 22.51 10.23
N ARG A 178 -11.27 22.84 10.49
CA ARG A 178 -10.75 23.06 11.85
C ARG A 178 -11.46 24.22 12.55
N GLN A 179 -11.77 25.30 11.84
CA GLN A 179 -12.43 26.46 12.43
C GLN A 179 -13.92 26.20 12.71
N LYS A 180 -14.62 25.57 11.75
CA LYS A 180 -16.07 25.37 11.81
C LYS A 180 -16.49 24.19 12.69
N TYR A 181 -15.69 23.12 12.69
CA TYR A 181 -15.97 21.87 13.41
C TYR A 181 -14.73 21.43 14.20
N PRO A 182 -14.25 22.22 15.18
CA PRO A 182 -12.96 21.99 15.83
C PRO A 182 -12.87 20.63 16.53
N ASN A 183 -13.93 20.20 17.20
CA ASN A 183 -13.96 18.93 17.90
C ASN A 183 -13.94 17.76 16.91
N GLU A 184 -14.86 17.76 15.95
CA GLU A 184 -15.01 16.70 14.95
C GLU A 184 -13.78 16.60 14.06
N TYR A 185 -13.22 17.74 13.64
CA TYR A 185 -11.98 17.79 12.87
C TYR A 185 -10.80 17.24 13.68
N THR A 186 -10.67 17.63 14.94
CA THR A 186 -9.59 17.12 15.82
C THR A 186 -9.72 15.62 16.03
N THR A 187 -10.92 15.12 16.35
CA THR A 187 -11.17 13.67 16.45
C THR A 187 -10.86 12.97 15.14
N TRP A 188 -11.27 13.49 13.99
CA TRP A 188 -10.91 12.91 12.70
C TRP A 188 -9.39 12.85 12.46
N ARG A 189 -8.64 13.87 12.86
CA ARG A 189 -7.18 13.94 12.64
C ARG A 189 -6.36 13.11 13.62
N GLU A 190 -6.79 13.06 14.88
CA GLU A 190 -5.97 12.57 15.99
C GLU A 190 -6.51 11.25 16.57
N ASP A 191 -7.82 11.03 16.49
CA ASP A 191 -8.49 9.81 16.95
C ASP A 191 -9.55 9.30 15.95
N PRO A 192 -9.12 8.99 14.71
CA PRO A 192 -10.03 8.70 13.59
C PRO A 192 -10.99 7.52 13.86
N ALA A 193 -10.61 6.58 14.73
CA ALA A 193 -11.45 5.44 15.09
C ALA A 193 -12.67 5.84 15.95
N ASN A 194 -12.62 6.99 16.62
CA ASN A 194 -13.70 7.53 17.43
C ASN A 194 -14.40 8.73 16.79
N PHE A 195 -13.93 9.18 15.61
CA PHE A 195 -14.69 10.12 14.79
C PHE A 195 -16.04 9.50 14.44
N ASN A 196 -17.11 10.18 14.84
CA ASN A 196 -18.46 9.71 14.63
C ASN A 196 -19.39 10.86 14.22
N VAL A 197 -20.37 10.52 13.39
CA VAL A 197 -21.43 11.44 12.97
C VAL A 197 -22.74 10.68 13.12
N ASN A 198 -23.62 11.14 14.02
CA ASN A 198 -24.93 10.53 14.29
C ASN A 198 -24.86 9.02 14.57
N GLY A 199 -23.88 8.57 15.36
CA GLY A 199 -23.69 7.16 15.71
C GLY A 199 -22.98 6.31 14.66
N VAL A 200 -22.64 6.87 13.50
CA VAL A 200 -21.83 6.20 12.47
C VAL A 200 -20.36 6.49 12.73
N TYR A 201 -19.51 5.46 12.71
CA TYR A 201 -18.04 5.57 12.88
C TYR A 201 -17.35 5.27 11.54
N PRO A 202 -17.01 6.27 10.70
CA PRO A 202 -16.53 6.05 9.34
C PRO A 202 -15.32 5.12 9.23
N VAL A 203 -14.33 5.29 10.12
CA VAL A 203 -13.10 4.49 10.08
C VAL A 203 -13.31 3.06 10.59
N ARG A 204 -14.22 2.85 11.55
CA ARG A 204 -14.59 1.50 11.97
C ARG A 204 -15.37 0.77 10.88
N ASN A 205 -16.27 1.47 10.19
CA ASN A 205 -16.97 0.94 9.01
C ASN A 205 -15.97 0.59 7.90
N LEU A 206 -14.95 1.42 7.69
CA LEU A 206 -13.89 1.17 6.70
C LEU A 206 -13.14 -0.15 6.98
N TRP A 207 -12.95 -0.56 8.24
CA TRP A 207 -12.35 -1.87 8.54
C TRP A 207 -13.21 -3.04 8.07
N GLY A 208 -14.53 -2.89 8.14
CA GLY A 208 -15.49 -3.85 7.61
C GLY A 208 -15.42 -3.94 6.09
N THR A 209 -15.47 -2.80 5.39
CA THR A 209 -15.38 -2.78 3.92
C THR A 209 -14.03 -3.26 3.42
N ALA A 210 -12.92 -2.92 4.10
CA ALA A 210 -11.59 -3.43 3.78
C ALA A 210 -11.51 -4.95 3.93
N ARG A 211 -12.19 -5.54 4.92
CA ARG A 211 -12.27 -7.01 5.04
C ARG A 211 -12.99 -7.64 3.85
N GLU A 212 -14.07 -7.04 3.38
CA GLU A 212 -14.79 -7.51 2.20
C GLU A 212 -13.94 -7.35 0.93
N ALA A 213 -13.21 -6.24 0.77
CA ALA A 213 -12.25 -6.06 -0.32
C ALA A 213 -11.18 -7.15 -0.32
N TRP A 214 -10.60 -7.45 0.85
CA TRP A 214 -9.59 -8.52 0.95
C TRP A 214 -10.17 -9.90 0.66
N LYS A 215 -11.40 -10.20 1.08
CA LYS A 215 -12.07 -11.45 0.70
C LYS A 215 -12.23 -11.56 -0.81
N GLU A 216 -12.70 -10.51 -1.45
CA GLU A 216 -12.87 -10.46 -2.89
C GLU A 216 -11.51 -10.68 -3.60
N ILE A 217 -10.50 -9.86 -3.29
CA ILE A 217 -9.16 -9.95 -3.88
C ILE A 217 -8.51 -11.33 -3.66
N LEU A 218 -8.62 -11.89 -2.45
CA LEU A 218 -7.96 -13.16 -2.10
C LEU A 218 -8.73 -14.40 -2.57
N LEU A 219 -10.01 -14.29 -2.87
CA LEU A 219 -10.83 -15.41 -3.33
C LEU A 219 -11.11 -15.38 -4.84
N THR A 220 -10.78 -14.28 -5.52
CA THR A 220 -10.83 -14.24 -6.99
C THR A 220 -9.87 -15.28 -7.58
N PRO A 221 -10.40 -16.17 -8.46
CA PRO A 221 -9.60 -17.12 -9.20
C PRO A 221 -8.62 -16.39 -10.13
N VAL A 222 -7.50 -17.04 -10.36
CA VAL A 222 -6.39 -16.54 -11.16
C VAL A 222 -5.93 -17.68 -12.04
#